data_AF-A0A0Q9L441-F1
#
_entry.id   AF-A0A0Q9L441-F1
#
_cell.length_a   1.000
_cell.length_b   1.000
_cell.length_c   1.000
_cell.angle_alpha   90.00
_cell.angle_beta   90.00
_cell.angle_gamma   90.00
#
_symmetry.space_group_name_H-M   'P 1'
#
loop_
_entity.id
_entity.type
_entity.pdbx_description
1 polymer ?
#
loop_
_entity_poly.entity_id
_entity_poly.type
_entity_poly.pdbx_seq_one_letter_code
_entity_poly.pdbx_strand_id
1 'polypeptide(L)'
;MSEAAPSTVTILTHSYLDGYTQSISRPFGGGLERYVHALCQVISQMGLCPVVYQLSYFGAFDTVYEGVRVRGWTYDTEKIAAAFEEMAGAAEGLIIYGSCI
;
A
#
# COMPACT_ATOMS: atom_id res chain seq x y z
N MET A 1 -5.11 -27.97 -15.89
CA MET A 1 -5.94 -26.80 -15.56
C MET A 1 -4.96 -25.70 -15.18
N SER A 2 -4.92 -24.60 -15.94
CA SER A 2 -4.07 -23.46 -15.58
C SER A 2 -4.68 -22.80 -14.35
N GLU A 3 -3.95 -22.68 -13.25
CA GLU A 3 -4.34 -21.76 -12.19
C GLU A 3 -4.40 -20.36 -12.81
N ALA A 4 -5.56 -19.70 -12.68
CA ALA A 4 -5.65 -18.29 -13.00
C ALA A 4 -4.71 -17.54 -12.03
N ALA A 5 -3.99 -16.53 -12.53
CA ALA A 5 -3.14 -15.72 -11.68
C ALA A 5 -3.94 -15.17 -10.49
N PRO A 6 -3.37 -15.14 -9.27
CA PRO A 6 -4.08 -14.69 -8.08
C PRO A 6 -4.57 -13.26 -8.26
N SER A 7 -5.83 -13.00 -7.90
CA SER A 7 -6.42 -11.67 -8.04
C SER A 7 -5.73 -10.66 -7.11
N THR A 8 -5.40 -9.49 -7.64
CA THR A 8 -4.79 -8.38 -6.89
C THR A 8 -5.79 -7.73 -5.95
N VAL A 9 -5.33 -7.37 -4.75
CA VAL A 9 -6.04 -6.49 -3.80
C VAL A 9 -5.14 -5.32 -3.45
N THR A 10 -5.48 -4.13 -3.92
CA THR A 10 -4.74 -2.90 -3.67
C THR A 10 -5.28 -2.20 -2.42
N ILE A 11 -4.42 -1.97 -1.43
CA ILE A 11 -4.72 -1.26 -0.18
C ILE A 11 -4.19 0.17 -0.29
N LEU A 12 -5.05 1.16 -0.14
CA LEU A 12 -4.69 2.57 -0.12
C LEU A 12 -4.61 3.05 1.32
N THR A 13 -3.47 3.60 1.71
CA THR A 13 -3.22 4.11 3.07
C THR A 13 -2.39 5.39 3.01
N HIS A 14 -2.42 6.22 4.05
CA HIS A 14 -1.49 7.34 4.14
C HIS A 14 -0.10 6.91 4.64
N SER A 15 0.02 5.73 5.28
CA SER A 15 1.30 5.25 5.84
C SER A 15 1.35 3.72 5.93
N TYR A 16 2.52 3.14 5.64
CA TYR A 16 2.85 1.73 5.86
C TYR A 16 4.33 1.50 6.18
N LEU A 17 5.21 1.60 5.17
CA LEU A 17 6.65 1.58 5.35
C LEU A 17 7.14 2.94 5.84
N ASP A 18 8.29 2.94 6.51
CA ASP A 18 8.93 4.15 7.05
C ASP A 18 9.46 5.06 5.92
N GLY A 19 8.52 5.76 5.27
CA GLY A 19 8.80 6.78 4.26
C GLY A 19 9.33 8.08 4.88
N TYR A 20 9.19 8.27 6.20
CA TYR A 20 9.65 9.47 6.91
C TYR A 20 11.16 9.48 7.12
N THR A 21 11.77 8.34 7.41
CA THR A 21 13.24 8.21 7.51
C THR A 21 13.85 7.60 6.24
N GLN A 22 13.03 7.38 5.20
CA GLN A 22 13.37 6.68 3.96
C GLN A 22 13.84 5.23 4.18
N SER A 23 13.60 4.67 5.36
CA SER A 23 13.88 3.28 5.70
C SER A 23 12.75 2.37 5.23
N ILE A 24 12.59 2.23 3.91
CA ILE A 24 11.53 1.41 3.27
C ILE A 24 11.73 -0.11 3.40
N SER A 25 12.55 -0.54 4.36
CA SER A 25 12.83 -1.95 4.65
C SER A 25 12.05 -2.48 5.86
N ARG A 26 11.21 -1.65 6.49
CA ARG A 26 10.35 -2.04 7.61
C ARG A 26 9.06 -1.20 7.69
N PRO A 27 8.01 -1.70 8.34
CA PRO A 27 6.85 -0.88 8.72
C PRO A 27 7.27 0.26 9.66
N PHE A 28 6.61 1.42 9.55
CA PHE A 28 6.88 2.59 10.40
C PHE A 28 6.61 2.31 11.89
N GLY A 29 5.63 1.46 12.19
CA GLY A 29 5.44 0.86 13.52
C GLY A 29 4.24 1.36 14.34
N GLY A 30 3.37 2.21 13.80
CA GLY A 30 2.13 2.64 14.44
C GLY A 30 0.99 1.59 14.35
N GLY A 31 -0.19 1.96 14.87
CA GLY A 31 -1.36 1.07 14.88
C GLY A 31 -1.90 0.79 13.47
N LEU A 32 -1.90 1.81 12.61
CA LEU A 32 -2.30 1.68 11.21
C LEU A 32 -1.38 0.74 10.44
N GLU A 33 -0.07 0.91 10.58
CA GLU A 33 0.90 0.12 9.83
C GLU A 33 0.88 -1.34 10.25
N ARG A 34 0.67 -1.62 11.54
CA ARG A 34 0.42 -3.00 12.02
C ARG A 34 -0.88 -3.58 11.46
N TYR A 35 -1.94 -2.77 11.36
CA TYR A 35 -3.19 -3.19 10.74
C TYR A 35 -3.00 -3.51 9.25
N VAL A 36 -2.36 -2.62 8.49
CA VAL A 36 -2.06 -2.84 7.06
C VAL A 36 -1.20 -4.09 6.87
N HIS A 37 -0.19 -4.28 7.73
CA HIS A 37 0.65 -5.48 7.71
C HIS A 37 -0.16 -6.77 7.91
N ALA A 38 -0.99 -6.82 8.95
CA ALA A 38 -1.84 -7.97 9.25
C ALA A 38 -2.87 -8.22 8.12
N LEU A 39 -3.44 -7.15 7.55
CA LEU A 39 -4.36 -7.23 6.42
C LEU A 39 -3.70 -7.85 5.19
N CYS A 40 -2.45 -7.47 4.88
CA CYS A 40 -1.70 -8.09 3.79
C CYS A 40 -1.50 -9.59 4.03
N GLN A 41 -1.15 -10.00 5.26
CA GLN A 41 -1.00 -11.41 5.60
C GLN A 41 -2.30 -12.19 5.41
N VAL A 42 -3.44 -11.64 5.84
CA VAL A 42 -4.77 -12.26 5.66
C VAL A 42 -5.10 -12.40 4.17
N ILE A 43 -4.90 -11.36 3.36
CA ILE A 43 -5.14 -11.40 1.91
C ILE A 43 -4.28 -12.48 1.24
N SER A 44 -2.99 -12.55 1.59
CA SER A 44 -2.10 -13.61 1.08
C SER A 44 -2.56 -15.01 1.48
N GLN A 45 -3.03 -15.20 2.72
CA GLN A 45 -3.58 -16.48 3.19
C GLN A 45 -4.87 -16.88 2.47
N MET A 46 -5.61 -15.92 1.91
CA MET A 46 -6.77 -16.17 1.05
C MET A 46 -6.38 -16.55 -0.39
N GLY A 47 -5.08 -16.62 -0.71
CA GLY A 47 -4.58 -16.91 -2.06
C GLY A 47 -4.65 -15.71 -3.01
N LEU A 48 -4.78 -14.50 -2.47
CA LEU A 48 -4.82 -13.24 -3.23
C LEU A 48 -3.47 -12.53 -3.17
N CYS A 49 -3.25 -11.56 -4.07
CA CYS A 49 -2.01 -10.80 -4.13
C CYS A 49 -2.21 -9.39 -3.53
N PRO A 50 -1.80 -9.13 -2.28
CA PRO A 50 -1.88 -7.78 -1.71
C PRO A 50 -0.85 -6.85 -2.36
N VAL A 51 -1.25 -5.61 -2.59
CA VAL A 51 -0.38 -4.51 -2.99
C VAL A 51 -0.72 -3.31 -2.11
N VAL A 52 0.26 -2.59 -1.59
CA VAL A 52 0.04 -1.40 -0.76
C VAL A 52 0.45 -0.16 -1.51
N TYR A 53 -0.49 0.78 -1.67
CA TYR A 53 -0.19 2.14 -2.09
C TYR A 53 -0.20 3.02 -0.86
N GLN A 54 0.88 3.77 -0.65
CA GLN A 54 0.98 4.74 0.44
C GLN A 54 1.36 6.12 -0.06
N LEU A 55 1.06 7.15 0.73
CA LEU A 55 1.66 8.46 0.55
C LEU A 55 3.15 8.43 0.95
N SER A 56 3.94 9.27 0.30
CA SER A 56 5.37 9.42 0.55
C SER A 56 5.81 10.87 0.39
N TYR A 57 6.27 11.49 1.46
CA TYR A 57 6.63 12.92 1.45
C TYR A 57 7.90 13.21 0.64
N PHE A 58 8.93 12.38 0.77
CA PHE A 58 10.25 12.66 0.17
C PHE A 58 10.39 12.27 -1.30
N GLY A 59 9.51 11.41 -1.81
CA GLY A 59 9.59 10.94 -3.18
C GLY A 59 8.84 9.64 -3.42
N ALA A 60 8.49 9.40 -4.68
CA ALA A 60 7.84 8.18 -5.08
C ALA A 60 8.81 7.00 -4.97
N PHE A 61 8.28 5.82 -4.67
CA PHE A 61 9.08 4.59 -4.61
C PHE A 61 8.25 3.37 -5.02
N ASP A 62 8.94 2.29 -5.36
CA ASP A 62 8.35 0.99 -5.66
C ASP A 62 9.28 -0.09 -5.10
N THR A 63 8.78 -0.90 -4.19
CA THR A 63 9.58 -1.92 -3.49
C THR A 63 8.75 -3.15 -3.17
N VAL A 64 9.42 -4.20 -2.70
CA VAL A 64 8.77 -5.40 -2.16
C VAL A 64 9.22 -5.58 -0.71
N TYR A 65 8.25 -5.68 0.19
CA TYR A 65 8.47 -5.99 1.60
C TYR A 65 7.70 -7.25 1.97
N GLU A 66 8.42 -8.30 2.42
CA GLU A 66 7.85 -9.60 2.78
C GLU A 66 6.89 -10.19 1.71
N GLY A 67 7.25 -10.04 0.43
CA GLY A 67 6.45 -10.53 -0.70
C GLY A 67 5.29 -9.62 -1.10
N VAL A 68 5.06 -8.50 -0.40
CA VAL A 68 4.05 -7.49 -0.72
C VAL A 68 4.68 -6.35 -1.49
N ARG A 69 4.16 -6.02 -2.68
CA ARG A 69 4.60 -4.82 -3.40
C ARG A 69 4.06 -3.57 -2.69
N VAL A 70 4.92 -2.59 -2.46
CA VAL A 70 4.58 -1.30 -1.85
C VAL A 70 5.00 -0.18 -2.79
N ARG A 71 4.04 0.68 -3.15
CA ARG A 71 4.27 1.88 -3.97
C ARG A 71 4.02 3.13 -3.16
N GLY A 72 5.02 4.00 -3.09
CA GLY A 72 4.92 5.32 -2.50
C GLY A 72 4.53 6.35 -3.55
N TRP A 73 3.53 7.17 -3.25
CA TRP A 73 3.05 8.27 -4.09
C TRP A 73 3.42 9.60 -3.46
N THR A 74 4.16 10.42 -4.20
CA THR A 74 4.45 11.78 -3.77
C THR A 74 3.15 12.59 -3.75
N TYR A 75 2.99 13.41 -2.71
CA TYR A 75 1.80 14.22 -2.55
C TYR A 75 2.12 15.61 -2.03
N ASP A 76 1.22 16.53 -2.33
CA ASP A 76 1.14 17.83 -1.69
C ASP A 76 0.23 17.71 -0.47
N THR A 77 0.68 18.19 0.68
CA THR A 77 -0.06 18.14 1.95
C THR A 77 -1.40 18.87 1.88
N GLU A 78 -1.57 19.82 0.96
CA GLU A 78 -2.85 20.51 0.72
C GLU A 78 -3.78 19.75 -0.24
N LYS A 79 -3.31 18.67 -0.87
CA LYS A 79 -4.01 17.93 -1.92
C LYS A 79 -4.06 16.42 -1.67
N ILE A 80 -4.17 16.02 -0.40
CA ILE A 80 -4.24 14.61 0.02
C ILE A 80 -5.37 13.86 -0.72
N ALA A 81 -6.57 14.45 -0.81
CA ALA A 81 -7.69 13.82 -1.51
C ALA A 81 -7.36 13.51 -2.98
N ALA A 82 -6.76 14.47 -3.70
CA ALA A 82 -6.36 14.26 -5.10
C ALA A 82 -5.29 13.16 -5.23
N ALA A 83 -4.35 13.07 -4.29
CA ALA A 83 -3.36 12.00 -4.29
C ALA A 83 -4.01 10.61 -4.11
N PHE A 84 -5.03 10.50 -3.26
CA PHE A 84 -5.79 9.24 -3.11
C PHE A 84 -6.59 8.89 -4.36
N GLU A 85 -7.16 9.87 -5.06
CA GLU A 85 -7.82 9.64 -6.36
C GLU A 85 -6.82 9.12 -7.41
N GLU A 86 -5.61 9.67 -7.45
CA GLU A 86 -4.54 9.17 -8.34
C GLU A 86 -4.12 7.74 -7.98
N MET A 87 -3.96 7.45 -6.69
CA MET A 87 -3.67 6.10 -6.19
C MET A 87 -4.78 5.11 -6.58
N ALA A 88 -6.05 5.51 -6.43
CA ALA A 88 -7.20 4.68 -6.75
C ALA A 88 -7.32 4.44 -8.26
N GLY A 89 -7.10 5.47 -9.07
CA GLY A 89 -7.11 5.37 -10.53
C GLY A 89 -6.00 4.47 -11.10
N ALA A 90 -4.88 4.34 -10.39
CA ALA A 90 -3.78 3.46 -10.75
C ALA A 90 -3.87 2.06 -10.14
N ALA A 91 -4.83 1.80 -9.25
CA ALA A 91 -4.97 0.53 -8.55
C ALA A 91 -5.47 -0.57 -9.49
N GLU A 92 -4.93 -1.77 -9.31
CA GLU A 92 -5.38 -2.96 -10.03
C GLU A 92 -6.18 -3.88 -9.09
N GLY A 93 -7.13 -4.62 -9.66
CA GLY A 93 -7.93 -5.59 -8.91
C GLY A 93 -8.91 -4.95 -7.92
N LEU A 94 -9.10 -5.59 -6.77
CA LEU A 94 -9.98 -5.10 -5.70
C LEU A 94 -9.30 -3.95 -4.94
N ILE A 95 -10.07 -2.97 -4.50
CA ILE A 95 -9.54 -1.81 -3.78
C ILE A 95 -10.04 -1.82 -2.33
N ILE A 96 -9.13 -1.61 -1.38
CA ILE A 96 -9.43 -1.36 0.03
C ILE A 96 -8.90 0.02 0.41
N TYR A 97 -9.79 0.87 0.92
CA TYR A 97 -9.39 2.13 1.57
C TYR A 97 -9.03 1.83 3.03
N GLY A 98 -7.74 1.64 3.31
CA GLY A 98 -7.23 1.29 4.64
C GLY A 98 -7.19 2.49 5.59
N SER A 99 -6.88 3.68 5.08
CA SER A 99 -6.99 4.94 5.82
C SER A 99 -6.79 6.13 4.89
N CYS A 100 -7.61 7.17 5.06
CA CYS A 100 -7.37 8.54 4.57
C CYS A 100 -7.21 9.50 5.76
N ILE A 101 -6.46 10.59 5.58
CA ILE A 101 -6.33 11.71 6.52
C ILE A 101 -7.16 12.88 6.00
#